data_AF-A0A9X4M9N4-F1
#
_entry.id   AF-A0A9X4M9N4-F1
#
_cell.length_a   1.000
_cell.length_b   1.000
_cell.length_c   1.000
_cell.angle_alpha   90.00
_cell.angle_beta   90.00
_cell.angle_gamma   90.00
#
_symmetry.space_group_name_H-M   'P 1'
#
loop_
_entity.id
_entity.type
_entity.pdbx_description
1 polymer ?
#
loop_
_entity_poly.entity_id
_entity_poly.type
_entity_poly.pdbx_seq_one_letter_code
_entity_poly.pdbx_strand_id
1 'polypeptide(L)' 'MKNFIQNLLRYPQFLVLIIGGVLSVVIAPIIPLLKKPVTAIAMITAIVSGFIGVSLVLRAMLGMDIA' A
#
# COMPACT_ATOMS: atom_id res chain seq x y z
N MET A 1 23.00 13.49 -26.04
CA MET A 1 22.39 12.31 -25.37
C MET A 1 22.33 12.42 -23.85
N LYS A 2 23.43 12.73 -23.15
CA LYS A 2 23.49 12.78 -21.67
C LYS A 2 22.46 13.74 -21.03
N ASN A 3 22.31 14.94 -21.60
CA ASN A 3 21.35 15.95 -21.13
C ASN A 3 19.89 15.54 -21.36
N PHE A 4 19.59 14.77 -22.42
CA PHE A 4 18.24 14.29 -22.72
C PHE A 4 17.78 13.26 -21.68
N ILE A 5 18.63 12.28 -21.36
CA ILE A 5 18.34 11.27 -20.34
C ILE A 5 18.18 11.92 -18.96
N GLN A 6 19.04 12.87 -18.59
CA GLN A 6 18.89 13.60 -17.32
C GLN A 6 17.58 14.37 -17.24
N ASN A 7 17.15 15.02 -18.34
CA ASN A 7 15.90 15.75 -18.33
C ASN A 7 14.68 14.82 -18.29
N LEU A 8 14.77 13.65 -18.95
CA LEU A 8 13.73 12.62 -18.92
C LEU A 8 13.57 11.99 -17.53
N LEU A 9 14.67 11.74 -16.82
CA LEU A 9 14.67 11.16 -15.48
C LEU A 9 14.17 12.11 -14.38
N ARG A 10 14.12 13.43 -14.64
CA ARG A 10 13.51 14.39 -13.70
C ARG A 10 12.02 14.16 -13.52
N TYR A 11 11.31 13.79 -14.57
CA TYR A 11 9.86 13.56 -14.51
C TYR A 11 9.45 12.44 -13.54
N PRO A 12 10.01 11.22 -13.60
CA PRO A 12 9.69 10.19 -12.61
C PRO A 12 10.15 10.60 -11.21
N GLN A 13 11.24 11.34 -11.05
CA GLN A 13 11.65 11.86 -9.74
C GLN A 13 10.62 12.81 -9.13
N PHE A 14 10.09 13.77 -9.92
CA PHE A 14 9.01 14.63 -9.47
C PHE A 14 7.74 13.85 -9.15
N LEU A 15 7.43 12.84 -9.96
CA LEU A 15 6.26 11.99 -9.76
C LEU A 15 6.35 11.22 -8.43
N VAL A 16 7.51 10.65 -8.10
CA VAL A 16 7.76 9.98 -6.81
C VAL A 16 7.58 10.96 -5.64
N LEU A 17 8.09 12.19 -5.75
CA LEU A 17 7.94 13.21 -4.71
C LEU A 17 6.48 13.63 -4.52
N ILE A 18 5.74 13.84 -5.62
CA ILE A 18 4.33 14.20 -5.58
C ILE A 18 3.52 13.06 -4.94
N ILE A 19 3.71 11.82 -5.40
CA ILE A 19 3.07 10.64 -4.81
C ILE A 19 3.43 10.53 -3.33
N GLY A 20 4.71 10.67 -2.98
CA GLY A 20 5.17 10.61 -1.60
C GLY A 20 4.50 11.66 -0.71
N GLY A 21 4.39 12.90 -1.20
CA GLY A 21 3.70 13.98 -0.48
C GLY A 21 2.21 13.70 -0.30
N VAL A 22 1.53 13.26 -1.35
CA VAL A 22 0.10 12.89 -1.29
C VAL A 22 -0.13 11.73 -0.33
N LEU A 23 0.68 10.67 -0.43
CA LEU A 23 0.61 9.52 0.48
C LEU A 23 0.86 9.94 1.93
N SER A 24 1.77 10.89 2.18
CA SER A 24 2.04 11.39 3.52
C SER A 24 0.82 12.05 4.15
N VAL A 25 0.05 12.83 3.38
CA VAL A 25 -1.21 13.45 3.86
C VAL A 25 -2.26 12.39 4.17
N VAL A 26 -2.38 11.37 3.31
CA VAL A 26 -3.35 10.27 3.50
C VAL A 26 -2.99 9.37 4.69
N ILE A 27 -1.70 9.13 4.93
CA ILE A 27 -1.20 8.26 6.00
C ILE A 27 -1.10 8.99 7.34
N ALA A 28 -0.91 10.32 7.36
CA ALA A 28 -0.82 11.13 8.57
C ALA A 28 -1.90 10.81 9.64
N PRO A 29 -3.21 10.71 9.32
CA PRO A 29 -4.25 10.38 10.31
C PRO A 29 -4.20 8.93 10.82
N ILE A 30 -3.50 8.03 10.12
CA ILE A 30 -3.37 6.61 10.49
C ILE A 30 -2.28 6.43 11.55
N ILE A 31 -1.22 7.24 11.50
CA ILE A 31 -0.10 7.21 12.46
C ILE A 31 -0.55 7.22 13.94
N PRO A 32 -1.49 8.09 14.39
CA PRO A 32 -1.93 8.06 15.79
C PRO A 32 -2.71 6.80 16.18
N LEU A 33 -3.35 6.10 15.22
CA LEU A 33 -4.04 4.84 15.48
C LEU A 33 -3.04 3.73 15.82
N LEU A 34 -1.87 3.75 15.19
CA LEU A 34 -0.77 2.81 15.48
C LEU A 34 -0.11 3.04 16.84
N LYS A 35 -0.29 4.22 17.45
CA LYS A 35 0.24 4.52 18.80
C LYS A 35 -0.60 3.89 19.92
N LYS A 36 -1.82 3.44 19.63
CA LYS A 36 -2.69 2.76 20.59
C LYS A 36 -2.57 1.25 20.35
N PRO A 37 -2.07 0.44 21.31
CA PRO A 37 -1.73 -0.96 21.06
C PRO A 37 -2.93 -1.79 20.60
N VAL A 38 -4.10 -1.57 21.20
CA VAL A 38 -5.34 -2.26 20.82
C VAL A 38 -5.75 -1.91 19.38
N THR A 39 -5.75 -0.63 19.03
CA THR A 39 -6.12 -0.16 17.68
C THR A 39 -5.12 -0.60 16.63
N ALA A 40 -3.82 -0.64 16.96
CA ALA A 40 -2.78 -1.15 16.09
C ALA A 40 -2.99 -2.64 15.77
N ILE A 41 -3.26 -3.45 16.79
CA ILE A 41 -3.56 -4.89 16.63
C ILE A 41 -4.82 -5.07 15.78
N ALA A 42 -5.88 -4.33 16.07
CA ALA A 42 -7.13 -4.37 15.30
C ALA A 42 -6.92 -4.00 13.83
N MET A 43 -6.10 -2.98 13.55
CA MET A 43 -5.79 -2.56 12.19
C MET A 43 -4.98 -3.62 11.43
N ILE A 44 -3.94 -4.19 12.05
CA ILE A 44 -3.11 -5.22 11.43
C ILE A 44 -3.93 -6.48 11.15
N THR A 45 -4.72 -6.93 12.12
CA THR A 45 -5.59 -8.10 11.96
C THR A 45 -6.65 -7.89 10.89
N ALA A 46 -7.26 -6.70 10.82
CA ALA A 46 -8.20 -6.34 9.75
C ALA A 46 -7.53 -6.43 8.37
N ILE A 47 -6.33 -5.86 8.20
CA ILE A 47 -5.59 -5.93 6.93
C ILE A 47 -5.27 -7.38 6.57
N VAL A 48 -4.69 -8.16 7.49
CA VAL A 48 -4.33 -9.57 7.26
C VAL A 48 -5.57 -10.39 6.90
N SER A 49 -6.66 -10.24 7.64
CA SER A 49 -7.92 -10.95 7.36
C SER A 49 -8.52 -10.55 6.01
N GLY A 50 -8.41 -9.28 5.61
CA GLY A 50 -8.85 -8.81 4.30
C GLY A 50 -8.06 -9.49 3.17
N PHE A 51 -6.73 -9.57 3.29
CA PHE A 51 -5.90 -10.27 2.31
C PHE A 51 -6.19 -11.77 2.26
N ILE A 52 -6.36 -12.42 3.42
CA ILE A 52 -6.76 -13.82 3.50
C ILE A 52 -8.12 -14.01 2.83
N GLY A 53 -9.10 -13.16 3.14
CA GLY A 53 -10.44 -13.20 2.54
C GLY A 53 -10.42 -13.08 1.03
N VAL A 54 -9.70 -12.09 0.49
CA VAL A 54 -9.53 -11.92 -0.95
C VAL A 54 -8.84 -13.14 -1.58
N SER A 55 -7.78 -13.66 -0.95
CA SER A 55 -7.10 -14.88 -1.39
C SER A 55 -8.04 -16.10 -1.44
N LEU A 56 -8.86 -16.30 -0.41
CA LEU A 56 -9.83 -17.38 -0.33
C LEU A 56 -10.91 -17.24 -1.41
N VAL A 57 -11.44 -16.04 -1.61
CA VAL A 57 -12.43 -15.77 -2.67
C VAL A 57 -11.83 -16.05 -4.04
N LEU A 58 -10.62 -15.56 -4.31
CA LEU A 58 -9.93 -15.82 -5.58
C LEU A 58 -9.66 -17.31 -5.78
N ARG A 59 -9.24 -18.03 -4.73
CA ARG A 59 -9.07 -19.49 -4.76
C ARG A 59 -10.36 -20.21 -5.12
N ALA A 60 -11.47 -19.84 -4.47
CA ALA A 60 -12.79 -20.39 -4.75
C ALA A 60 -13.23 -20.11 -6.19
N MET A 61 -13.02 -18.88 -6.69
CA MET A 61 -13.33 -18.51 -8.08
C MET A 61 -12.49 -19.27 -9.11
N LEU A 62 -11.25 -19.59 -8.77
CA LEU A 62 -10.32 -20.32 -9.63
C LEU A 62 -10.44 -21.84 -9.50
N GLY A 63 -11.38 -22.35 -8.69
CA GLY A 63 -11.54 -23.78 -8.44
C GLY A 63 -10.33 -24.42 -7.75
N MET A 64 -9.50 -23.62 -7.08
CA MET A 64 -8.39 -24.11 -6.28
C MET A 64 -8.93 -24.54 -4.92
N ASP A 65 -9.18 -25.84 -4.78
CA ASP A 65 -9.71 -26.41 -3.54
C ASP A 65 -8.69 -26.29 -2.40
N ILE A 66 -9.21 -26.15 -1.19
CA ILE A 66 -8.40 -26.14 0.03
C ILE A 66 -8.21 -27.62 0.39
N ALA A 67 -7.12 -28.22 -0.10
CA ALA A 67 -6.72 -29.56 0.31
C ALA A 67 -6.50 -29.63 1.84
#